data_AF-A0AAN9JN92-F1
#
_entry.id   AF-A0AAN9JN92-F1
#
_cell.length_a   1.000
_cell.length_b   1.000
_cell.length_c   1.000
_cell.angle_alpha   90.00
_cell.angle_beta   90.00
_cell.angle_gamma   90.00
#
_symmetry.space_group_name_H-M   'P 1'
#
loop_
_entity.id
_entity.type
_entity.pdbx_description
1 polymer ?
#
loop_
_entity_poly.entity_id
_entity_poly.type
_entity_poly.pdbx_seq_one_letter_code
_entity_poly.pdbx_strand_id
1 'polypeptide(L)'
;MHVILQGMELGIDRFDIQAVKFTGLMHDVGHGPFSHLYHEQMLVNMVDYIVNEHHIDVDPQMIRRVKEMILVSSECALPKSSSEKRFLYDVVANGRNGFDVDKFDYITRGCRAVGLGCNFEFQRLLETMRILDDEICYRAKDYLTIHKLFDTRVDLYRTVYTHSKVKAIELMVVDALVQANSYLEISSHIDNPLEYWKLDDTLIKTIETALGPELKEARELILRIRRRNLYQA
;
A
#
# COMPACT_ATOMS: atom_id res chain seq x y z
N MET A 1 -16.62 -12.59 -8.91
CA MET A 1 -17.66 -13.17 -9.78
C MET A 1 -18.98 -13.40 -9.04
N HIS A 2 -18.98 -13.72 -7.74
CA HIS A 2 -20.23 -13.95 -6.96
C HIS A 2 -20.89 -12.68 -6.40
N VAL A 3 -20.13 -11.66 -6.00
CA VAL A 3 -20.69 -10.34 -5.61
C VAL A 3 -21.33 -9.61 -6.80
N ILE A 4 -20.87 -9.87 -8.03
CA ILE A 4 -21.50 -9.34 -9.25
C ILE A 4 -22.89 -10.01 -9.47
N LEU A 5 -23.05 -11.28 -9.09
CA LEU A 5 -24.33 -11.99 -9.17
C LEU A 5 -25.34 -11.51 -8.10
N GLN A 6 -24.88 -11.04 -6.94
CA GLN A 6 -25.72 -10.33 -5.96
C GLN A 6 -25.88 -8.83 -6.27
N GLY A 7 -25.09 -8.31 -7.22
CA GLY A 7 -24.96 -6.87 -7.45
C GLY A 7 -26.26 -6.18 -7.85
N MET A 8 -27.17 -6.89 -8.53
CA MET A 8 -28.47 -6.34 -8.93
C MET A 8 -29.40 -6.09 -7.74
N GLU A 9 -29.40 -6.97 -6.73
CA GLU A 9 -30.22 -6.78 -5.51
C GLU A 9 -29.62 -5.72 -4.57
N LEU A 10 -28.31 -5.54 -4.63
CA LEU A 10 -27.55 -4.57 -3.82
C LEU A 10 -27.39 -3.20 -4.51
N GLY A 11 -27.98 -3.03 -5.70
CA GLY A 11 -27.87 -1.80 -6.49
C GLY A 11 -26.45 -1.46 -6.94
N ILE A 12 -25.52 -2.43 -6.97
CA ILE A 12 -24.14 -2.24 -7.42
C ILE A 12 -24.14 -2.03 -8.94
N ASP A 13 -23.74 -0.86 -9.38
CA ASP A 13 -23.69 -0.53 -10.81
C ASP A 13 -22.26 -0.64 -11.38
N ARG A 14 -22.11 -0.27 -12.66
CA ARG A 14 -20.80 -0.27 -13.33
C ARG A 14 -19.85 0.77 -12.73
N PHE A 15 -20.38 1.89 -12.25
CA PHE A 15 -19.60 2.96 -11.65
C PHE A 15 -18.99 2.46 -10.33
N ASP A 16 -19.76 1.81 -9.48
CA ASP A 16 -19.29 1.21 -8.22
C ASP A 16 -18.15 0.20 -8.47
N ILE A 17 -18.33 -0.70 -9.45
CA ILE A 17 -17.31 -1.70 -9.81
C ILE A 17 -16.03 -1.04 -10.30
N GLN A 18 -16.14 0.02 -11.10
CA GLN A 18 -14.98 0.77 -11.59
C GLN A 18 -14.27 1.53 -10.46
N ALA A 19 -15.03 2.14 -9.55
CA ALA A 19 -14.49 2.85 -8.40
C ALA A 19 -13.65 1.94 -7.50
N VAL A 20 -14.17 0.74 -7.17
CA VAL A 20 -13.42 -0.26 -6.39
C VAL A 20 -12.13 -0.69 -7.11
N LYS A 21 -12.20 -0.91 -8.43
CA LYS A 21 -11.02 -1.31 -9.22
C LYS A 21 -9.96 -0.22 -9.28
N PHE A 22 -10.36 1.03 -9.50
CA PHE A 22 -9.44 2.17 -9.52
C PHE A 22 -8.85 2.42 -8.15
N THR A 23 -9.65 2.28 -7.09
CA THR A 23 -9.16 2.34 -5.71
C THR A 23 -8.10 1.26 -5.47
N GLY A 24 -8.38 0.00 -5.83
CA GLY A 24 -7.41 -1.10 -5.70
C GLY A 24 -6.15 -0.89 -6.53
N LEU A 25 -6.24 -0.25 -7.70
CA LEU A 25 -5.06 0.07 -8.52
C LEU A 25 -4.21 1.19 -7.90
N MET A 26 -4.85 2.19 -7.30
CA MET A 26 -4.18 3.42 -6.84
C MET A 26 -3.82 3.42 -5.36
N HIS A 27 -4.24 2.42 -4.58
CA HIS A 27 -4.09 2.44 -3.11
C HIS A 27 -2.66 2.55 -2.60
N ASP A 28 -1.66 2.18 -3.42
CA ASP A 28 -0.23 2.23 -3.08
C ASP A 28 0.55 3.32 -3.84
N VAL A 29 -0.11 4.16 -4.65
CA VAL A 29 0.58 5.12 -5.54
C VAL A 29 1.39 6.20 -4.81
N GLY A 30 1.09 6.40 -3.51
CA GLY A 30 1.79 7.34 -2.64
C GLY A 30 2.99 6.75 -1.91
N HIS A 31 3.36 5.47 -2.10
CA HIS A 31 4.58 4.91 -1.51
C HIS A 31 5.83 5.51 -2.14
N GLY A 32 6.74 6.04 -1.32
CA GLY A 32 8.05 6.49 -1.76
C GLY A 32 9.13 5.40 -1.62
N PRO A 33 10.41 5.80 -1.66
CA PRO A 33 11.55 4.87 -1.71
C PRO A 33 11.53 3.83 -0.59
N PHE A 34 11.83 2.59 -0.94
CA PHE A 34 11.83 1.41 -0.06
C PHE A 34 10.48 1.17 0.66
N SER A 35 9.39 1.74 0.13
CA SER A 35 8.05 1.67 0.72
C SER A 35 7.92 2.31 2.12
N HIS A 36 8.96 3.00 2.62
CA HIS A 36 9.01 3.57 3.99
C HIS A 36 8.53 5.02 4.08
N LEU A 37 8.53 5.75 2.96
CA LEU A 37 7.92 7.07 2.90
C LEU A 37 6.44 6.87 2.57
N TYR A 38 5.58 7.06 3.56
CA TYR A 38 4.13 7.02 3.37
C TYR A 38 3.55 8.37 3.78
N HIS A 39 2.89 9.03 2.83
CA HIS A 39 2.22 10.30 3.05
C HIS A 39 0.80 10.21 2.48
N GLU A 40 -0.19 10.11 3.35
CA GLU A 40 -1.60 9.89 2.97
C GLU A 40 -2.11 10.97 2.01
N GLN A 41 -1.75 12.23 2.28
CA GLN A 41 -2.11 13.35 1.42
C GLN A 41 -1.40 13.26 0.06
N MET A 42 -0.17 12.73 0.00
CA MET A 42 0.52 12.53 -1.28
C MET A 42 -0.18 11.46 -2.11
N LEU A 43 -0.74 10.43 -1.48
CA LEU A 43 -1.45 9.37 -2.20
C LEU A 43 -2.63 9.94 -2.99
N VAL A 44 -3.39 10.84 -2.37
CA VAL A 44 -4.50 11.56 -3.00
C VAL A 44 -4.02 12.58 -4.05
N ASN A 45 -2.94 13.29 -3.78
CA ASN A 45 -2.38 14.26 -4.72
C ASN A 45 -1.81 13.59 -5.97
N MET A 46 -1.21 12.40 -5.83
CA MET A 46 -0.69 11.59 -6.93
C MET A 46 -1.80 11.11 -7.87
N VAL A 47 -2.98 10.77 -7.34
CA VAL A 47 -4.15 10.43 -8.19
C VAL A 47 -4.52 11.61 -9.08
N ASP A 48 -4.64 12.81 -8.51
CA ASP A 48 -4.94 14.02 -9.29
C ASP A 48 -3.81 14.30 -10.31
N TYR A 49 -2.56 14.18 -9.89
CA TYR A 49 -1.40 14.42 -10.75
C TYR A 49 -1.38 13.49 -11.97
N ILE A 50 -1.54 12.18 -11.76
CA ILE A 50 -1.54 11.18 -12.85
C ILE A 50 -2.67 11.46 -13.85
N VAL A 51 -3.87 11.77 -13.37
CA VAL A 51 -5.02 12.05 -14.24
C VAL A 51 -4.80 13.32 -15.06
N ASN A 52 -4.34 14.39 -14.41
CA ASN A 52 -4.16 15.70 -15.05
C ASN A 52 -2.98 15.72 -16.03
N GLU A 53 -1.82 15.21 -15.61
CA GLU A 53 -0.58 15.22 -16.39
C GLU A 53 -0.68 14.34 -17.65
N HIS A 54 -1.34 13.19 -17.54
CA HIS A 54 -1.51 12.28 -18.67
C HIS A 54 -2.84 12.48 -19.43
N HIS A 55 -3.61 13.51 -19.08
CA HIS A 55 -4.89 13.83 -19.70
C HIS A 55 -5.84 12.62 -19.79
N ILE A 56 -5.93 11.86 -18.70
CA ILE A 56 -6.73 10.63 -18.65
C ILE A 56 -8.22 11.03 -18.57
N ASP A 57 -9.00 10.64 -19.58
CA ASP A 57 -10.44 10.90 -19.61
C ASP A 57 -11.18 10.01 -18.60
N VAL A 58 -11.40 10.54 -17.41
CA VAL A 58 -12.13 9.89 -16.30
C VAL A 58 -13.11 10.89 -15.70
N ASP A 59 -14.32 10.42 -15.40
CA ASP A 59 -15.34 11.21 -14.71
C ASP A 59 -14.79 11.80 -13.39
N PRO A 60 -14.86 13.13 -13.16
CA PRO A 60 -14.45 13.75 -11.91
C PRO A 60 -15.12 13.14 -10.66
N GLN A 61 -16.35 12.63 -10.79
CA GLN A 61 -17.04 11.94 -9.70
C GLN A 61 -16.36 10.61 -9.34
N MET A 62 -15.83 9.88 -10.33
CA MET A 62 -15.05 8.67 -10.13
C MET A 62 -13.77 8.96 -9.35
N ILE A 63 -13.04 10.02 -9.74
CA ILE A 63 -11.81 10.43 -9.05
C ILE A 63 -12.10 10.82 -7.60
N ARG A 64 -13.18 11.58 -7.37
CA ARG A 64 -13.64 11.92 -6.01
C ARG A 64 -13.94 10.66 -5.19
N ARG A 65 -14.64 9.68 -5.78
CA ARG A 65 -15.00 8.43 -5.11
C ARG A 65 -13.78 7.59 -4.75
N VAL A 66 -12.82 7.47 -5.66
CA VAL A 66 -11.55 6.75 -5.44
C VAL A 66 -10.75 7.38 -4.30
N LYS A 67 -10.59 8.71 -4.32
CA LYS A 67 -9.88 9.45 -3.26
C LYS A 67 -10.56 9.27 -1.90
N GLU A 68 -11.89 9.29 -1.86
CA GLU A 68 -12.65 9.04 -0.65
C GLU A 68 -12.43 7.63 -0.10
N MET A 69 -12.48 6.60 -0.95
CA MET A 69 -12.25 5.21 -0.56
C MET A 69 -10.84 4.97 -0.02
N ILE A 70 -9.85 5.60 -0.65
CA ILE A 70 -8.46 5.61 -0.19
C ILE A 70 -8.34 6.23 1.20
N LEU A 71 -8.87 7.44 1.40
CA LEU A 71 -8.73 8.17 2.67
C LEU A 71 -9.46 7.47 3.84
N VAL A 72 -10.66 6.96 3.59
CA VAL A 72 -11.43 6.20 4.59
C VAL A 72 -10.66 4.96 5.06
N SER A 73 -9.89 4.35 4.15
CA SER A 73 -9.04 3.20 4.47
C SER A 73 -7.90 3.56 5.42
N SER A 74 -7.36 4.78 5.32
CA SER A 74 -6.22 5.25 6.13
C SER A 74 -6.64 5.79 7.50
N GLU A 75 -7.74 6.55 7.59
CA GLU A 75 -8.11 7.25 8.82
C GLU A 75 -8.91 6.41 9.84
N CYS A 76 -9.26 5.15 9.52
CA CYS A 76 -10.33 4.40 10.24
C CYS A 76 -11.61 5.24 10.43
N ALA A 77 -11.82 6.23 9.56
CA ALA A 77 -12.94 7.16 9.65
C ALA A 77 -14.19 6.53 9.04
N LEU A 78 -15.34 6.80 9.64
CA LEU A 78 -16.60 6.51 8.97
C LEU A 78 -16.73 7.44 7.74
N PRO A 79 -17.26 6.96 6.61
CA PRO A 79 -17.55 7.83 5.47
C PRO A 79 -18.33 9.05 5.98
N LYS A 80 -17.86 10.27 5.65
CA LYS A 80 -18.52 11.53 6.03
C LYS A 80 -19.90 11.68 5.37
N SER A 81 -20.21 10.81 4.42
CA SER A 81 -21.44 10.73 3.67
C SER A 81 -22.33 9.61 4.21
N SER A 82 -23.64 9.83 4.22
CA SER A 82 -24.68 8.80 4.28
C SER A 82 -24.64 7.94 3.00
N SER A 83 -23.52 7.27 2.74
CA SER A 83 -23.31 6.59 1.48
C SER A 83 -24.09 5.29 1.49
N GLU A 84 -25.08 5.18 0.61
CA GLU A 84 -25.58 3.89 0.16
C GLU A 84 -24.36 3.01 -0.21
N LYS A 85 -24.27 1.80 0.35
CA LYS A 85 -23.22 0.78 0.10
C LYS A 85 -21.87 1.03 0.78
N ARG A 86 -21.85 1.16 2.11
CA ARG A 86 -20.62 1.23 2.92
C ARG A 86 -19.71 0.02 2.70
N PHE A 87 -20.26 -1.17 2.46
CA PHE A 87 -19.45 -2.38 2.23
C PHE A 87 -18.41 -2.24 1.11
N LEU A 88 -18.61 -1.32 0.15
CA LEU A 88 -17.65 -1.08 -0.94
C LEU A 88 -16.31 -0.53 -0.42
N TYR A 89 -16.33 0.26 0.65
CA TYR A 89 -15.12 0.85 1.24
C TYR A 89 -14.25 -0.19 1.93
N ASP A 90 -14.84 -1.29 2.40
CA ASP A 90 -14.11 -2.37 3.07
C ASP A 90 -13.43 -3.34 2.09
N VAL A 91 -13.62 -3.17 0.78
CA VAL A 91 -13.07 -4.11 -0.20
C VAL A 91 -11.56 -3.98 -0.32
N VAL A 92 -11.07 -2.75 -0.55
CA VAL A 92 -9.66 -2.49 -0.88
C VAL A 92 -8.79 -2.48 0.37
N ALA A 93 -9.19 -1.70 1.36
CA ALA A 93 -8.53 -1.64 2.66
C ALA A 93 -9.58 -1.42 3.75
N ASN A 94 -9.70 -2.42 4.63
CA ASN A 94 -10.76 -2.52 5.61
C ASN A 94 -10.24 -2.02 6.96
N GLY A 95 -10.48 -0.74 7.26
CA GLY A 95 -10.10 -0.14 8.55
C GLY A 95 -10.79 -0.76 9.77
N ARG A 96 -11.89 -1.49 9.59
CA ARG A 96 -12.71 -2.02 10.69
C ARG A 96 -12.13 -3.29 11.30
N ASN A 97 -11.67 -4.21 10.46
CA ASN A 97 -11.16 -5.51 10.90
C ASN A 97 -9.89 -5.95 10.17
N GLY A 98 -9.41 -5.20 9.19
CA GLY A 98 -8.21 -5.52 8.42
C GLY A 98 -8.33 -6.78 7.57
N PHE A 99 -9.54 -7.15 7.14
CA PHE A 99 -9.78 -8.25 6.21
C PHE A 99 -10.17 -7.67 4.84
N ASP A 100 -9.18 -7.55 3.95
CA ASP A 100 -9.28 -6.82 2.68
C ASP A 100 -8.36 -7.39 1.59
N VAL A 101 -8.60 -6.99 0.33
CA VAL A 101 -7.89 -7.56 -0.82
C VAL A 101 -6.44 -7.10 -0.93
N ASP A 102 -6.08 -5.95 -0.37
CA ASP A 102 -4.67 -5.52 -0.20
C ASP A 102 -3.88 -6.62 0.54
N LYS A 103 -4.37 -7.04 1.72
CA LYS A 103 -3.74 -8.11 2.50
C LYS A 103 -3.74 -9.45 1.79
N PHE A 104 -4.80 -9.77 1.06
CA PHE A 104 -4.85 -11.04 0.34
C PHE A 104 -3.72 -11.12 -0.69
N ASP A 105 -3.47 -10.02 -1.38
CA ASP A 105 -2.46 -9.91 -2.42
C ASP A 105 -1.04 -9.88 -1.83
N TYR A 106 -0.72 -8.93 -0.94
CA TYR A 106 0.67 -8.81 -0.46
C TYR A 106 1.12 -9.99 0.39
N ILE A 107 0.23 -10.64 1.15
CA ILE A 107 0.60 -11.81 1.96
C ILE A 107 0.92 -12.99 1.03
N THR A 108 0.05 -13.26 0.06
CA THR A 108 0.26 -14.36 -0.89
C THR A 108 1.51 -14.12 -1.74
N ARG A 109 1.67 -12.90 -2.26
CA ARG A 109 2.86 -12.49 -3.03
C ARG A 109 4.13 -12.54 -2.17
N GLY A 110 4.06 -12.01 -0.95
CA GLY A 110 5.16 -11.94 0.00
C GLY A 110 5.69 -13.32 0.36
N CYS A 111 4.80 -14.23 0.79
CA CYS A 111 5.14 -15.63 1.07
C CYS A 111 5.84 -16.30 -0.12
N ARG A 112 5.29 -16.13 -1.33
CA ARG A 112 5.91 -16.67 -2.55
C ARG A 112 7.31 -16.11 -2.79
N ALA A 113 7.50 -14.80 -2.63
CA ALA A 113 8.77 -14.13 -2.89
C ALA A 113 9.89 -14.57 -1.94
N VAL A 114 9.56 -14.83 -0.67
CA VAL A 114 10.53 -15.23 0.36
C VAL A 114 10.63 -16.76 0.55
N GLY A 115 9.85 -17.54 -0.20
CA GLY A 115 9.84 -19.00 -0.11
C GLY A 115 9.19 -19.55 1.16
N LEU A 116 8.30 -18.78 1.81
CA LEU A 116 7.50 -19.24 2.94
C LEU A 116 6.18 -19.85 2.44
N GLY A 117 5.73 -20.93 3.08
CA GLY A 117 4.43 -21.52 2.78
C GLY A 117 3.29 -20.55 3.13
N CYS A 118 2.34 -20.37 2.22
CA CYS A 118 1.11 -19.61 2.46
C CYS A 118 -0.07 -20.57 2.45
N ASN A 119 -0.72 -20.75 3.60
CA ASN A 119 -1.91 -21.60 3.71
C ASN A 119 -3.22 -20.80 3.63
N PHE A 120 -3.14 -19.51 3.32
CA PHE A 120 -4.29 -18.64 3.14
C PHE A 120 -4.80 -18.72 1.70
N GLU A 121 -5.98 -19.34 1.53
CA GLU A 121 -6.66 -19.51 0.24
C GLU A 121 -8.00 -18.76 0.24
N PHE A 122 -8.03 -17.59 -0.39
CA PHE A 122 -9.19 -16.69 -0.35
C PHE A 122 -10.23 -16.96 -1.44
N GLN A 123 -9.94 -17.80 -2.44
CA GLN A 123 -10.81 -18.03 -3.61
C GLN A 123 -12.22 -18.46 -3.17
N ARG A 124 -12.29 -19.43 -2.26
CA ARG A 124 -13.56 -19.91 -1.71
C ARG A 124 -14.29 -18.85 -0.89
N LEU A 125 -13.57 -17.96 -0.20
CA LEU A 125 -14.19 -16.84 0.53
C LEU A 125 -14.86 -15.87 -0.46
N LEU A 126 -14.17 -15.52 -1.55
CA LEU A 126 -14.71 -14.62 -2.59
C LEU A 126 -15.95 -15.20 -3.30
N GLU A 127 -16.05 -16.52 -3.42
CA GLU A 127 -17.21 -17.20 -3.99
C GLU A 127 -18.42 -17.24 -3.04
N THR A 128 -18.17 -17.23 -1.73
CA THR A 128 -19.21 -17.54 -0.73
C THR A 128 -19.57 -16.38 0.19
N MET A 129 -18.82 -15.28 0.13
CA MET A 129 -19.13 -14.04 0.82
C MET A 129 -20.49 -13.48 0.42
N ARG A 130 -21.11 -12.75 1.34
CA ARG A 130 -22.43 -12.14 1.20
C ARG A 130 -22.39 -10.74 1.79
N ILE A 131 -23.30 -9.88 1.35
CA ILE A 131 -23.56 -8.61 2.04
C ILE A 131 -24.77 -8.82 2.96
N LEU A 132 -24.61 -8.52 4.25
CA LEU A 132 -25.69 -8.48 5.25
C LEU A 132 -25.56 -7.17 6.02
N ASP A 133 -26.64 -6.43 6.17
CA ASP A 133 -26.67 -5.15 6.90
C ASP A 133 -25.54 -4.18 6.49
N ASP A 134 -25.26 -4.08 5.18
CA ASP A 134 -24.21 -3.23 4.59
C ASP A 134 -22.77 -3.61 5.00
N GLU A 135 -22.55 -4.89 5.35
CA GLU A 135 -21.24 -5.45 5.69
C GLU A 135 -20.89 -6.68 4.87
N ILE A 136 -19.60 -6.86 4.57
CA ILE A 136 -19.09 -8.08 3.95
C ILE A 136 -19.05 -9.18 5.01
N CYS A 137 -19.90 -10.19 4.85
CA CYS A 137 -20.00 -11.34 5.74
C CYS A 137 -19.51 -12.63 5.07
N TYR A 138 -18.94 -13.50 5.89
CA TYR A 138 -18.46 -14.83 5.51
C TYR A 138 -19.23 -15.90 6.27
N ARG A 139 -19.31 -17.12 5.73
CA ARG A 139 -19.95 -18.23 6.43
C ARG A 139 -19.13 -18.58 7.67
N ALA A 140 -19.80 -18.80 8.81
CA ALA A 140 -19.14 -19.16 10.06
C ALA A 140 -18.17 -20.35 9.93
N LYS A 141 -18.48 -21.34 9.09
CA LYS A 141 -17.61 -22.51 8.85
C LYS A 141 -16.28 -22.20 8.14
N ASP A 142 -16.17 -21.05 7.48
CA ASP A 142 -14.95 -20.64 6.78
C ASP A 142 -14.01 -19.80 7.69
N TYR A 143 -14.30 -19.70 9.00
CA TYR A 143 -13.53 -18.91 9.99
C TYR A 143 -12.03 -19.27 9.99
N LEU A 144 -11.69 -20.54 9.82
CA LEU A 144 -10.28 -20.98 9.80
C LEU A 144 -9.48 -20.29 8.68
N THR A 145 -10.08 -20.07 7.51
CA THR A 145 -9.38 -19.36 6.43
C THR A 145 -9.12 -17.91 6.80
N ILE A 146 -10.05 -17.26 7.49
CA ILE A 146 -9.87 -15.89 7.99
C ILE A 146 -8.72 -15.86 9.01
N HIS A 147 -8.69 -16.79 9.97
CA HIS A 147 -7.58 -16.90 10.93
C HIS A 147 -6.23 -17.10 10.25
N LYS A 148 -6.16 -17.97 9.23
CA LYS A 148 -4.92 -18.23 8.48
C LYS A 148 -4.34 -16.96 7.84
N LEU A 149 -5.17 -15.99 7.43
CA LEU A 149 -4.65 -14.70 6.95
C LEU A 149 -3.81 -14.02 8.03
N PHE A 150 -4.39 -13.86 9.21
CA PHE A 150 -3.76 -13.16 10.32
C PHE A 150 -2.58 -13.92 10.90
N ASP A 151 -2.65 -15.24 10.99
CA ASP A 151 -1.53 -16.08 11.41
C ASP A 151 -0.35 -15.94 10.43
N THR A 152 -0.61 -16.07 9.13
CA THR A 152 0.42 -15.89 8.08
C THR A 152 0.99 -14.48 8.12
N ARG A 153 0.15 -13.46 8.36
CA ARG A 153 0.60 -12.08 8.54
C ARG A 153 1.56 -11.97 9.71
N VAL A 154 1.20 -12.50 10.88
CA VAL A 154 2.06 -12.48 12.09
C VAL A 154 3.39 -13.17 11.81
N ASP A 155 3.39 -14.30 11.10
CA ASP A 155 4.61 -15.01 10.73
C ASP A 155 5.50 -14.19 9.80
N LEU A 156 4.93 -13.54 8.77
CA LEU A 156 5.66 -12.63 7.89
C LEU A 156 6.28 -11.47 8.66
N TYR A 157 5.53 -10.85 9.58
CA TYR A 157 6.07 -9.78 10.41
C TYR A 157 7.26 -10.27 11.23
N ARG A 158 7.11 -11.37 11.97
CA ARG A 158 8.13 -11.88 12.88
C ARG A 158 9.39 -12.37 12.16
N THR A 159 9.24 -12.99 11.00
CA THR A 159 10.34 -13.70 10.33
C THR A 159 10.99 -12.87 9.21
N VAL A 160 10.23 -11.97 8.56
CA VAL A 160 10.70 -11.21 7.40
C VAL A 160 10.75 -9.71 7.72
N TYR A 161 9.59 -9.10 7.97
CA TYR A 161 9.50 -7.62 8.03
C TYR A 161 10.26 -7.04 9.21
N THR A 162 10.29 -7.73 10.36
CA THR A 162 11.04 -7.30 11.55
C THR A 162 12.35 -8.05 11.74
N HIS A 163 12.85 -8.74 10.71
CA HIS A 163 14.13 -9.43 10.80
C HIS A 163 15.24 -8.43 11.12
N SER A 164 16.08 -8.73 12.11
CA SER A 164 17.08 -7.78 12.64
C SER A 164 18.01 -7.20 11.57
N LYS A 165 18.42 -8.01 10.59
CA LYS A 165 19.25 -7.55 9.47
C LYS A 165 18.50 -6.71 8.45
N VAL A 166 17.19 -6.90 8.27
CA VAL A 166 16.35 -6.04 7.44
C VAL A 166 16.26 -4.67 8.10
N LYS A 167 15.93 -4.64 9.40
CA LYS A 167 15.84 -3.39 10.17
C LYS A 167 17.16 -2.63 10.26
N ALA A 168 18.29 -3.32 10.40
CA ALA A 168 19.60 -2.68 10.35
C ALA A 168 19.86 -1.98 9.00
N ILE A 169 19.49 -2.61 7.89
CA ILE A 169 19.66 -2.02 6.55
C ILE A 169 18.71 -0.84 6.35
N GLU A 170 17.44 -1.00 6.74
CA GLU A 170 16.42 0.06 6.69
C GLU A 170 16.87 1.31 7.44
N LEU A 171 17.36 1.18 8.68
CA LEU A 171 17.88 2.29 9.46
C LEU A 171 19.12 2.94 8.81
N MET A 172 20.04 2.14 8.27
CA MET A 172 21.21 2.68 7.56
C MET A 172 20.84 3.41 6.27
N VAL A 173 19.79 2.96 5.57
CA VAL A 173 19.24 3.63 4.38
C VAL A 173 18.61 4.96 4.80
N VAL A 174 17.80 4.97 5.87
CA VAL A 174 17.22 6.22 6.40
C VAL A 174 18.32 7.21 6.76
N ASP A 175 19.35 6.78 7.50
CA ASP A 175 20.49 7.65 7.84
C ASP A 175 21.19 8.19 6.58
N ALA A 176 21.39 7.35 5.57
CA ALA A 176 21.99 7.78 4.30
C ALA A 176 21.13 8.83 3.58
N LEU A 177 19.81 8.65 3.55
CA LEU A 177 18.88 9.62 2.96
C LEU A 177 18.85 10.93 3.76
N VAL A 178 18.87 10.87 5.10
CA VAL A 178 18.94 12.05 5.97
C VAL A 178 20.22 12.84 5.70
N GLN A 179 21.37 12.16 5.61
CA GLN A 179 22.64 12.82 5.31
C GLN A 179 22.68 13.39 3.88
N ALA A 180 22.02 12.75 2.93
CA ALA A 180 21.93 13.23 1.55
C ALA A 180 20.94 14.39 1.37
N ASN A 181 20.03 14.62 2.33
CA ASN A 181 18.91 15.53 2.19
C ASN A 181 19.33 16.99 1.96
N SER A 182 20.42 17.44 2.58
CA SER A 182 20.91 18.82 2.40
C SER A 182 21.33 19.15 0.97
N TYR A 183 21.65 18.12 0.17
CA TYR A 183 22.10 18.26 -1.21
C TYR A 183 21.05 17.80 -2.23
N LEU A 184 20.34 16.70 -1.93
CA LEU A 184 19.31 16.14 -2.83
C LEU A 184 17.91 16.72 -2.58
N GLU A 185 17.74 17.52 -1.52
CA GLU A 185 16.48 18.19 -1.16
C GLU A 185 15.27 17.25 -1.10
N ILE A 186 15.48 15.99 -0.68
CA ILE A 186 14.48 14.91 -0.67
C ILE A 186 13.22 15.34 0.07
N SER A 187 13.38 15.92 1.27
CA SER A 187 12.27 16.41 2.10
C SER A 187 11.48 17.52 1.43
N SER A 188 12.12 18.36 0.60
CA SER A 188 11.45 19.47 -0.08
C SER A 188 10.54 18.99 -1.21
N HIS A 189 10.75 17.77 -1.70
CA HIS A 189 9.98 17.17 -2.79
C HIS A 189 8.76 16.38 -2.32
N ILE A 190 8.62 16.12 -1.00
CA ILE A 190 7.58 15.21 -0.47
C ILE A 190 6.15 15.72 -0.58
N ASP A 191 5.97 17.02 -0.78
CA ASP A 191 4.66 17.68 -0.85
C ASP A 191 4.25 18.03 -2.29
N ASN A 192 5.15 17.88 -3.26
CA ASN A 192 4.91 18.21 -4.67
C ASN A 192 4.87 16.93 -5.52
N PRO A 193 3.69 16.50 -6.05
CA PRO A 193 3.58 15.30 -6.87
C PRO A 193 4.56 15.24 -8.06
N LEU A 194 4.84 16.39 -8.69
CA LEU A 194 5.74 16.49 -9.85
C LEU A 194 7.21 16.15 -9.50
N GLU A 195 7.60 16.35 -8.24
CA GLU A 195 8.93 15.98 -7.75
C GLU A 195 8.89 14.64 -7.01
N TYR A 196 7.79 14.34 -6.32
CA TYR A 196 7.60 13.12 -5.54
C TYR A 196 7.76 11.86 -6.37
N TRP A 197 7.18 11.80 -7.58
CA TRP A 197 7.24 10.59 -8.41
C TRP A 197 8.68 10.24 -8.84
N LYS A 198 9.61 11.21 -8.79
CA LYS A 198 11.04 11.01 -9.07
C LYS A 198 11.80 10.43 -7.87
N LEU A 199 11.19 10.44 -6.68
CA LEU A 199 11.76 9.85 -5.47
C LEU A 199 11.50 8.34 -5.47
N ASP A 200 12.45 7.58 -5.99
CA ASP A 200 12.40 6.12 -5.99
C ASP A 200 13.70 5.49 -5.43
N ASP A 201 13.81 4.17 -5.51
CA ASP A 201 14.96 3.42 -5.02
C ASP A 201 16.26 3.76 -5.76
N THR A 202 16.21 4.46 -6.91
CA THR A 202 17.40 4.92 -7.63
C THR A 202 18.18 5.96 -6.84
N LEU A 203 17.58 6.61 -5.83
CA LEU A 203 18.28 7.50 -4.90
C LEU A 203 19.55 6.86 -4.30
N ILE A 204 19.49 5.57 -3.96
CA ILE A 204 20.67 4.85 -3.47
C ILE A 204 21.78 4.82 -4.52
N LYS A 205 21.43 4.60 -5.79
CA LYS A 205 22.41 4.59 -6.88
C LYS A 205 22.98 5.98 -7.14
N THR A 206 22.15 7.01 -7.05
CA THR A 206 22.56 8.42 -7.15
C THR A 206 23.59 8.76 -6.07
N ILE A 207 23.30 8.46 -4.81
CA ILE A 207 24.24 8.69 -3.69
C ILE A 207 25.52 7.85 -3.86
N GLU A 208 25.39 6.59 -4.27
CA GLU A 208 26.52 5.66 -4.43
C GLU A 208 27.51 6.14 -5.51
N THR A 209 27.02 6.77 -6.59
CA THR A 209 27.83 7.17 -7.75
C THR A 209 28.25 8.64 -7.75
N ALA A 210 27.69 9.46 -6.87
CA ALA A 210 28.05 10.87 -6.75
C ALA A 210 29.54 11.04 -6.46
N LEU A 211 30.19 12.01 -7.13
CA LEU A 211 31.62 12.32 -6.96
C LEU A 211 31.86 13.43 -5.92
N GLY A 212 30.87 14.29 -5.68
CA GLY A 212 30.97 15.44 -4.80
C GLY A 212 31.21 15.08 -3.33
N PRO A 213 31.88 15.96 -2.56
CA PRO A 213 32.10 15.76 -1.13
C PRO A 213 30.80 15.82 -0.30
N GLU A 214 29.75 16.46 -0.81
CA GLU A 214 28.47 16.71 -0.13
C GLU A 214 27.75 15.41 0.24
N LEU A 215 27.86 14.38 -0.61
CA LEU A 215 27.24 13.07 -0.40
C LEU A 215 28.20 12.04 0.20
N LYS A 216 29.38 12.45 0.67
CA LYS A 216 30.41 11.52 1.14
C LYS A 216 29.91 10.66 2.31
N GLU A 217 29.29 11.24 3.32
CA GLU A 217 28.81 10.52 4.51
C GLU A 217 27.69 9.52 4.16
N ALA A 218 26.71 9.97 3.38
CA ALA A 218 25.63 9.12 2.88
C ALA A 218 26.16 7.95 2.04
N ARG A 219 27.13 8.22 1.15
CA ARG A 219 27.78 7.21 0.32
C ARG A 219 28.57 6.19 1.16
N GLU A 220 29.24 6.62 2.22
CA GLU A 220 29.95 5.73 3.13
C GLU A 220 28.99 4.75 3.84
N LEU A 221 27.80 5.20 4.25
CA LEU A 221 26.76 4.32 4.80
C LEU A 221 26.30 3.27 3.76
N ILE A 222 26.05 3.68 2.52
CA ILE A 222 25.66 2.75 1.44
C ILE A 222 26.78 1.73 1.18
N LEU A 223 28.04 2.18 1.10
CA LEU A 223 29.18 1.28 0.91
C LEU A 223 29.34 0.29 2.06
N ARG A 224 29.03 0.68 3.30
CA ARG A 224 28.97 -0.24 4.45
C ARG A 224 27.91 -1.31 4.25
N ILE A 225 26.71 -0.95 3.78
CA ILE A 225 25.65 -1.91 3.44
C ILE A 225 26.17 -2.90 2.38
N ARG A 226 26.77 -2.42 1.29
CA ARG A 226 27.35 -3.25 0.22
C ARG A 226 28.42 -4.22 0.73
N ARG A 227 29.25 -3.79 1.67
CA ARG A 227 30.29 -4.60 2.32
C ARG A 227 29.77 -5.46 3.48
N ARG A 228 28.46 -5.47 3.72
CA ARG A 228 27.80 -6.17 4.83
C ARG A 228 28.30 -5.74 6.22
N ASN A 229 28.86 -4.53 6.34
CA ASN A 229 29.23 -3.91 7.61
C ASN A 229 28.02 -3.15 8.20
N LEU A 230 27.03 -3.93 8.64
CA LEU A 230 25.74 -3.45 9.12
C LEU A 230 25.80 -2.96 10.56
N TYR A 231 24.82 -2.16 10.97
CA TYR A 231 24.56 -1.90 12.39
C TYR A 231 24.38 -3.22 13.16
N GLN A 232 24.93 -3.26 14.37
CA GLN A 232 24.76 -4.38 15.28
C GLN A 232 23.56 -4.10 16.19
N ALA A 233 22.83 -5.16 16.51
CA ALA A 233 21.70 -5.12 17.44
C ALA A 233 22.19 -5.22 18.88
#